data_AF-A0A831VZ20-F1
#
_entry.id   AF-A0A831VZ20-F1
#
_cell.length_a   1.000
_cell.length_b   1.000
_cell.length_c   1.000
_cell.angle_alpha   90.00
_cell.angle_beta   90.00
_cell.angle_gamma   90.00
#
_symmetry.space_group_name_H-M   'P 1'
#
loop_
_entity.id
_entity.type
_entity.pdbx_description
1 polymer ?
#
loop_
_entity_poly.entity_id
_entity_poly.type
_entity_poly.pdbx_seq_one_letter_code
_entity_poly.pdbx_strand_id
1 'polypeptide(L)' 'LALSYDHRMVDGKEAVQFLVAIKEMLEDPARILLDV' A
#
# COMPACT_ATOMS: atom_id res chain seq x y z
N LEU A 1 -0.88 -1.89 10.34
CA LEU A 1 0.33 -1.43 9.64
C LEU A 1 0.51 0.05 9.95
N ALA A 2 1.75 0.54 10.09
CA ALA A 2 2.04 1.95 10.25
C ALA A 2 3.08 2.36 9.20
N LEU A 3 2.82 3.46 8.49
CA LEU A 3 3.71 4.02 7.48
C LEU A 3 4.08 5.44 7.89
N SER A 4 5.37 5.68 8.08
CA SER A 4 5.93 7.03 8.22
C SER A 4 6.44 7.47 6.85
N TYR A 5 6.02 8.64 6.39
CA TYR A 5 6.39 9.20 5.09
C TYR A 5 6.74 10.68 5.24
N ASP A 6 7.56 11.21 4.33
CA ASP A 6 7.86 12.65 4.28
C ASP A 6 6.72 13.38 3.55
N HIS A 7 5.91 14.11 4.31
CA HIS A 7 4.77 14.88 3.79
C HIS A 7 5.15 15.98 2.79
N ARG A 8 6.42 16.40 2.72
CA ARG A 8 6.88 17.39 1.73
C ARG A 8 7.06 16.76 0.35
N MET A 9 7.22 15.44 0.30
CA MET A 9 7.51 14.69 -0.91
C MET A 9 6.36 13.79 -1.34
N VAL A 10 5.58 13.27 -0.39
CA VAL A 10 4.51 12.29 -0.66
C VAL A 10 3.20 12.82 -0.09
N ASP A 11 2.15 12.81 -0.90
CA ASP A 11 0.82 13.21 -0.45
C ASP A 11 0.21 12.16 0.49
N GLY A 12 -0.61 12.61 1.43
CA GLY A 12 -1.25 11.71 2.39
C GLY A 12 -2.19 10.71 1.74
N LYS A 13 -2.82 11.07 0.62
CA LYS A 13 -3.61 10.14 -0.18
C LYS A 13 -2.75 9.00 -0.75
N GLU A 14 -1.60 9.32 -1.33
CA GLU A 14 -0.68 8.32 -1.89
C GLU A 14 -0.16 7.38 -0.80
N ALA A 15 0.22 7.92 0.36
CA ALA A 15 0.67 7.13 1.49
C ALA A 15 -0.41 6.15 2.00
N VAL A 16 -1.67 6.60 2.07
CA VAL A 16 -2.80 5.75 2.47
C VAL A 16 -3.09 4.69 1.40
N GLN A 17 -3.09 5.05 0.12
CA GLN A 17 -3.31 4.11 -0.98
C GLN A 17 -2.24 3.02 -1.01
N PHE A 18 -0.98 3.39 -0.79
CA PHE A 18 0.12 2.43 -0.66
C PHE A 18 -0.11 1.46 0.51
N LEU A 19 -0.51 1.96 1.67
CA LEU A 19 -0.77 1.11 2.84
C LEU A 19 -1.93 0.15 2.62
N VAL A 20 -2.98 0.58 1.90
CA VAL A 20 -4.11 -0.28 1.51
C VAL A 20 -3.66 -1.35 0.52
N ALA A 21 -2.85 -1.01 -0.49
CA ALA A 21 -2.31 -1.98 -1.43
C ALA A 21 -1.49 -3.07 -0.71
N ILE A 22 -0.61 -2.69 0.22
CA ILE A 22 0.15 -3.63 1.04
C ILE A 22 -0.80 -4.53 1.86
N LYS A 23 -1.84 -3.95 2.45
CA LYS A 23 -2.85 -4.71 3.21
C LYS A 23 -3.54 -5.74 2.32
N GLU A 24 -4.01 -5.36 1.14
CA GLU A 24 -4.70 -6.25 0.20
C GLU A 24 -3.79 -7.40 -0.27
N MET A 25 -2.52 -7.11 -0.55
CA MET A 25 -1.52 -8.12 -0.91
C MET A 25 -1.27 -9.15 0.20
N LEU A 26 -1.33 -8.72 1.47
CA LEU A 26 -1.21 -9.61 2.63
C LEU A 26 -2.48 -10.41 2.89
N GLU A 27 -3.65 -9.86 2.59
CA GLU A 27 -4.95 -10.53 2.75
C GLU A 27 -5.24 -11.54 1.64
N ASP A 28 -4.76 -11.29 0.42
CA ASP A 28 -4.91 -12.20 -0.73
C ASP A 28 -3.61 -12.32 -1.55
N PRO A 29 -2.65 -13.16 -1.10
CA PRO A 29 -1.36 -13.32 -1.77
C PRO A 29 -1.47 -13.92 -3.18
N ALA A 30 -2.60 -14.55 -3.52
CA ALA A 30 -2.82 -15.13 -4.84
C ALA A 30 -2.89 -14.06 -5.92
N ARG A 31 -3.33 -12.82 -5.60
CA ARG A 31 -3.32 -11.69 -6.53
C ARG A 31 -1.91 -11.32 -6.99
N ILE A 32 -0.91 -11.43 -6.10
CA ILE A 32 0.50 -11.18 -6.43
C ILE A 32 1.01 -12.21 -7.43
N LEU A 33 0.59 -13.47 -7.27
CA LEU A 33 0.99 -14.57 -8.16
C LEU A 33 0.31 -14.50 -9.53
N LEU A 34 -0.88 -13.91 -9.60
CA LEU A 34 -1.68 -13.87 -10.83
C LEU A 34 -1.51 -12.56 -11.62
N ASP A 35 -0.88 -11.52 -11.04
CA ASP A 35 -0.62 -10.20 -11.66
C ASP A 35 -1.91 -9.57 -12.28
N VAL A 36 -3.05 -9.78 -11.61
CA VAL A 36 -4.41 -9.32 -12.01
C VAL A 36 -4.92 -8.21 -11.11
#